data_AF-G5E388-F1
#
_entry.id   AF-G5E388-F1
#
_cell.length_a   1.000
_cell.length_b   1.000
_cell.length_c   1.000
_cell.angle_alpha   90.00
_cell.angle_beta   90.00
_cell.angle_gamma   90.00
#
_symmetry.space_group_name_H-M   'P 1'
#
loop_
_entity.id
_entity.type
_entity.pdbx_description
1 polymer ?
#
loop_
_entity_poly.entity_id
_entity_poly.type
_entity_poly.pdbx_seq_one_letter_code
_entity_poly.pdbx_strand_id
1 'polypeptide(L)'
;DDGYVDEKLSLKILEQARIQQEELEAGAWFKGILIPLCESGTCTLREAVIIGSILTKCSIPVLHSSAAMLKIAEMDYNGANSIFLRLLVDKKYALPFR
;
A
#
# COMPACT_ATOMS: atom_id res chain seq x y z
N ASP A 1 -39.98 6.74 -18.70
CA ASP A 1 -38.71 6.04 -18.97
C ASP A 1 -37.87 6.02 -17.73
N ASP A 2 -38.18 5.07 -16.86
CA ASP A 2 -37.35 4.70 -15.74
C ASP A 2 -36.04 4.12 -16.27
N GLY A 3 -34.94 4.80 -15.94
CA GLY A 3 -33.59 4.46 -16.36
C GLY A 3 -33.19 3.10 -15.81
N TYR A 4 -33.39 2.06 -16.62
CA TYR A 4 -32.84 0.75 -16.38
C TYR A 4 -31.32 0.83 -16.66
N VAL A 5 -30.55 1.14 -15.63
CA VAL A 5 -29.10 0.94 -15.67
C VAL A 5 -28.91 -0.56 -15.88
N ASP A 6 -28.34 -0.94 -17.03
CA ASP A 6 -28.08 -2.33 -17.41
C ASP A 6 -27.45 -3.09 -16.23
N GLU A 7 -27.90 -4.30 -15.93
CA GLU A 7 -27.43 -5.06 -14.75
C GLU A 7 -25.90 -5.22 -14.75
N LYS A 8 -25.31 -5.34 -15.94
CA LYS A 8 -23.85 -5.35 -16.15
C LYS A 8 -23.17 -4.02 -15.79
N LEU A 9 -23.83 -2.89 -16.03
CA LEU A 9 -23.32 -1.58 -15.67
C LEU A 9 -23.39 -1.36 -14.16
N SER A 10 -24.47 -1.80 -13.51
CA SER A 10 -24.58 -1.79 -12.05
C SER A 10 -23.48 -2.63 -11.38
N LEU A 11 -23.22 -3.84 -11.90
CA LEU A 11 -22.14 -4.71 -11.41
C LEU A 11 -20.75 -4.07 -11.57
N LYS A 12 -20.46 -3.42 -12.71
CA LYS A 12 -19.19 -2.71 -12.92
C LYS A 12 -19.00 -1.55 -11.96
N ILE A 13 -20.07 -0.79 -11.67
CA ILE A 13 -20.01 0.33 -10.73
C ILE A 13 -19.70 -0.18 -9.32
N LEU A 14 -20.35 -1.27 -8.89
CA LEU A 14 -20.10 -1.89 -7.59
C LEU A 14 -18.68 -2.45 -7.47
N GLU A 15 -18.17 -3.11 -8.52
CA GLU A 15 -16.82 -3.64 -8.52
C GLU A 15 -15.76 -2.52 -8.49
N GLN A 16 -15.98 -1.45 -9.27
CA GLN A 16 -15.10 -0.28 -9.25
C GLN A 16 -15.11 0.43 -7.89
N ALA A 17 -16.28 0.57 -7.26
CA ALA A 17 -16.40 1.17 -5.92
C ALA A 17 -15.63 0.36 -4.88
N ARG A 18 -15.66 -0.98 -4.95
CA ARG A 18 -14.90 -1.86 -4.06
C ARG A 18 -13.39 -1.66 -4.20
N ILE A 19 -12.88 -1.66 -5.43
CA ILE A 19 -11.45 -1.43 -5.69
C ILE A 19 -11.05 -0.03 -5.16
N GLN A 20 -11.89 0.98 -5.39
CA GLN A 20 -11.63 2.34 -4.94
C GLN A 20 -11.56 2.42 -3.40
N GLN A 21 -12.41 1.68 -2.70
CA GLN A 21 -12.39 1.62 -1.24
C GLN A 21 -11.08 0.99 -0.72
N GLU A 22 -10.66 -0.15 -1.27
CA GLU A 22 -9.41 -0.81 -0.90
C GLU A 22 -8.19 0.09 -1.16
N GLU A 23 -8.20 0.85 -2.26
CA GLU A 23 -7.16 1.83 -2.57
C GLU A 23 -7.09 2.98 -1.54
N LEU A 24 -8.24 3.51 -1.13
CA LEU A 24 -8.30 4.57 -0.12
C LEU A 24 -7.79 4.08 1.24
N GLU A 25 -8.17 2.88 1.65
CA GLU A 25 -7.73 2.26 2.90
C GLU A 25 -6.22 2.00 2.90
N ALA A 26 -5.68 1.44 1.80
CA ALA A 26 -4.25 1.23 1.66
C ALA A 26 -3.48 2.56 1.64
N GLY A 27 -3.96 3.55 0.88
CA GLY A 27 -3.36 4.87 0.81
C GLY A 27 -3.35 5.59 2.17
N ALA A 28 -4.42 5.48 2.94
CA ALA A 28 -4.51 6.01 4.29
C ALA A 28 -3.54 5.31 5.25
N TRP A 29 -3.40 3.99 5.15
CA TRP A 29 -2.46 3.22 5.97
C TRP A 29 -1.00 3.63 5.70
N PHE A 30 -0.59 3.70 4.44
CA PHE A 30 0.78 4.11 4.10
C PHE A 30 1.08 5.54 4.51
N LYS A 31 0.17 6.49 4.26
CA LYS A 31 0.38 7.90 4.61
C LYS A 31 0.25 8.18 6.10
N GLY A 32 -0.61 7.44 6.81
CA GLY A 32 -0.90 7.68 8.23
C GLY A 32 -0.04 6.89 9.20
N ILE A 33 0.46 5.72 8.80
CA ILE A 33 1.26 4.84 9.66
C ILE A 33 2.67 4.72 9.13
N LEU A 34 2.85 4.20 7.90
CA LEU A 34 4.18 3.82 7.44
C LEU A 34 5.10 5.02 7.20
N ILE A 35 4.65 6.01 6.43
CA ILE A 35 5.44 7.20 6.08
C ILE A 35 5.87 7.99 7.33
N PRO A 36 4.98 8.37 8.27
CA PRO A 36 5.40 9.11 9.45
C PRO A 36 6.31 8.30 10.38
N LEU A 37 6.18 6.96 10.43
CA LEU A 37 7.12 6.11 11.18
C LEU A 37 8.52 6.09 10.54
N CYS A 38 8.59 6.10 9.21
CA CYS A 38 9.85 6.18 8.48
C CYS A 38 10.46 7.58 8.56
N GLU A 39 9.65 8.64 8.52
CA GLU A 39 10.08 10.05 8.62
C GLU A 39 10.49 10.46 10.02
N SER A 40 9.88 9.90 11.08
CA SER A 40 10.24 10.23 12.46
C SER A 40 11.64 9.77 12.85
N GLY A 41 12.21 8.80 12.13
CA GLY A 41 13.54 8.25 12.38
C GLY A 41 13.68 7.48 13.70
N THR A 42 12.60 7.36 14.48
CA THR A 42 12.56 6.66 15.77
C THR A 42 12.18 5.18 15.64
N CYS A 43 11.88 4.70 14.43
CA CYS A 43 11.45 3.33 14.20
C CYS A 43 12.54 2.32 14.58
N THR A 44 12.24 1.49 15.57
CA THR A 44 13.15 0.44 16.03
C THR A 44 13.00 -0.83 15.18
N LEU A 45 14.05 -1.67 15.17
CA LEU A 45 14.01 -2.95 14.45
C LEU A 45 12.87 -3.88 14.90
N ARG A 46 12.45 -3.80 16.17
CA ARG A 46 11.34 -4.61 16.69
C ARG A 46 10.00 -4.17 16.11
N GLU A 47 9.75 -2.86 16.07
CA GLU A 47 8.53 -2.29 15.48
C GLU A 47 8.47 -2.60 13.99
N ALA A 48 9.60 -2.46 13.29
CA ALA A 48 9.71 -2.78 11.86
C ALA A 48 9.32 -4.23 11.56
N VAL A 49 9.74 -5.18 12.40
CA VAL A 49 9.38 -6.61 12.24
C VAL A 49 7.89 -6.86 12.50
N ILE A 50 7.29 -6.22 13.51
CA ILE A 50 5.87 -6.38 13.83
C ILE A 50 4.99 -5.82 12.71
N ILE A 51 5.24 -4.57 12.31
CA ILE A 51 4.50 -3.91 11.21
C ILE A 51 4.76 -4.64 9.89
N GLY A 52 6.00 -5.08 9.68
CA GLY A 52 6.37 -5.90 8.55
C GLY A 52 5.59 -7.22 8.46
N SER A 53 5.32 -7.87 9.58
CA SER A 53 4.49 -9.09 9.61
C SER A 53 3.03 -8.85 9.23
N ILE A 54 2.51 -7.64 9.41
CA ILE A 54 1.16 -7.27 8.95
C ILE A 54 1.20 -7.05 7.44
N LEU A 55 2.23 -6.35 6.96
CA LEU A 55 2.45 -6.07 5.54
C LEU A 55 2.55 -7.36 4.70
N THR A 56 3.19 -8.41 5.24
CA THR A 56 3.29 -9.71 4.56
C THR A 56 1.95 -10.45 4.47
N LYS A 57 1.02 -10.22 5.40
CA LYS A 57 -0.30 -10.87 5.42
C LYS A 57 -1.35 -10.13 4.58
N CYS A 58 -1.29 -8.80 4.54
CA CYS A 58 -2.23 -8.00 3.76
C CYS A 58 -1.94 -8.11 2.25
N SER A 59 -3.00 -8.17 1.43
CA SER A 59 -2.86 -8.01 -0.03
C SER A 59 -2.93 -6.52 -0.34
N ILE A 60 -1.87 -5.97 -0.89
CA ILE A 60 -1.76 -4.53 -1.15
C ILE A 60 -1.75 -4.32 -2.66
N PRO A 61 -2.54 -3.37 -3.19
CA PRO A 61 -2.47 -2.99 -4.60
C PRO A 61 -1.05 -2.58 -5.02
N VAL A 62 -0.64 -2.96 -6.23
CA VAL A 62 0.71 -2.74 -6.77
C VAL A 62 1.08 -1.25 -6.82
N LEU A 63 0.13 -0.40 -7.20
CA LEU A 63 0.33 1.05 -7.34
C LEU A 63 0.76 1.69 -6.01
N HIS A 64 0.08 1.35 -4.92
CA HIS A 64 0.35 1.88 -3.59
C HIS A 64 1.69 1.37 -3.04
N SER A 65 1.98 0.09 -3.25
CA SER A 65 3.25 -0.53 -2.85
C SER A 65 4.44 0.14 -3.55
N SER A 66 4.30 0.44 -4.85
CA SER A 66 5.34 1.09 -5.65
C SER A 66 5.58 2.53 -5.20
N ALA A 67 4.50 3.28 -4.95
CA ALA A 67 4.59 4.65 -4.45
C ALA A 67 5.22 4.73 -3.05
N ALA A 68 4.84 3.83 -2.15
CA ALA A 68 5.44 3.72 -0.82
C ALA A 68 6.92 3.36 -0.89
N MET A 69 7.30 2.41 -1.75
CA MET A 69 8.69 2.01 -1.96
C MET A 69 9.55 3.17 -2.44
N LEU A 70 9.06 3.95 -3.42
CA LEU A 70 9.76 5.13 -3.92
C LEU A 70 9.95 6.17 -2.81
N LYS A 71 8.89 6.45 -2.04
CA LYS A 71 8.97 7.41 -0.94
C LYS A 71 9.97 6.96 0.13
N ILE A 72 10.02 5.66 0.47
CA ILE A 72 11.02 5.11 1.41
C ILE A 72 12.44 5.21 0.85
N ALA A 73 12.62 5.02 -0.46
CA ALA A 73 13.93 5.15 -1.11
C ALA A 73 14.43 6.61 -1.20
N GLU A 74 13.52 7.59 -1.20
CA GLU A 74 13.87 9.03 -1.17
C GLU A 74 14.23 9.55 0.23
N MET A 75 13.82 8.84 1.29
CA MET A 75 14.06 9.23 2.68
C MET A 75 15.41 8.75 3.21
N ASP A 76 15.81 9.24 4.39
CA ASP A 76 17.05 8.84 5.05
C ASP A 76 17.07 7.33 5.33
N TYR A 77 18.19 6.71 4.99
CA TYR A 77 18.37 5.27 5.18
C TYR A 77 18.47 4.93 6.67
N ASN A 78 17.60 4.04 7.12
CA ASN A 78 17.66 3.46 8.44
C ASN A 78 17.47 1.92 8.35
N GLY A 79 17.84 1.20 9.41
CA GLY A 79 17.71 -0.26 9.44
C GLY A 79 16.27 -0.76 9.30
N ALA A 80 15.29 -0.02 9.83
CA ALA A 80 13.86 -0.35 9.73
C ALA A 80 13.30 -0.20 8.30
N ASN A 81 13.66 0.88 7.59
CA ASN A 81 13.30 1.17 6.21
C ASN A 81 13.76 0.06 5.28
N SER A 82 14.97 -0.48 5.52
CA SER A 82 15.50 -1.61 4.75
C SER A 82 14.67 -2.90 4.91
N ILE A 83 14.08 -3.12 6.09
CA ILE A 83 13.17 -4.25 6.33
C ILE A 83 11.88 -4.04 5.53
N PHE A 84 11.28 -2.85 5.57
CA PHE A 84 10.06 -2.56 4.82
C PHE A 84 10.26 -2.69 3.31
N LEU A 85 11.37 -2.17 2.77
CA LEU A 85 11.73 -2.31 1.35
C LEU A 85 11.84 -3.79 0.96
N ARG A 86 12.53 -4.59 1.77
CA ARG A 86 12.67 -6.03 1.51
C ARG A 86 11.32 -6.75 1.51
N LEU A 87 10.45 -6.45 2.47
CA LEU A 87 9.12 -7.07 2.56
C LEU A 87 8.21 -6.67 1.39
N LEU A 88 8.31 -5.42 0.90
CA LEU A 88 7.58 -4.97 -0.28
C LEU A 88 8.07 -5.65 -1.56
N VAL A 89 9.38 -5.90 -1.69
CA VAL A 89 9.96 -6.64 -2.82
C VAL A 89 9.60 -8.13 -2.77
N ASP A 90 9.55 -8.72 -1.57
CA ASP A 90 9.20 -10.14 -1.38
C ASP A 90 7.76 -10.47 -1.84
N LYS A 91 6.88 -9.47 -1.93
CA LYS A 91 5.54 -9.63 -2.51
C LYS A 91 5.55 -9.91 -4.01
N LYS A 92 6.69 -9.76 -4.70
CA LYS A 92 6.88 -10.06 -6.13
C LYS A 92 5.86 -9.39 -7.05
N TYR A 93 5.44 -8.18 -6.72
CA TYR A 93 4.57 -7.41 -7.59
C TYR A 93 5.30 -7.00 -8.88
N ALA A 94 4.57 -6.96 -10.00
CA ALA A 94 5.07 -6.40 -11.25
C ALA A 94 5.19 -4.88 -11.08
N LEU A 95 6.36 -4.42 -10.65
CA LEU A 95 6.61 -3.01 -10.43
C LEU A 95 6.51 -2.27 -11.77
N PRO A 96 5.75 -1.16 -11.84
CA PRO A 96 5.71 -0.33 -13.03
C PRO A 96 7.10 0.26 -13.27
N PHE A 97 7.60 0.13 -14.49
CA PHE A 97 8.85 0.77 -14.90
C PHE A 97 8.64 2.29 -14.89
N ARG A 98 9.60 3.00 -14.30
CA ARG A 98 9.64 4.46 -14.23
C ARG A 98 11.06 4.92 -14.47
#